data_AF-A0A8T5IFJ3-F1
#
_entry.id   AF-A0A8T5IFJ3-F1
#
_cell.length_a   1.000
_cell.length_b   1.000
_cell.length_c   1.000
_cell.angle_alpha   90.00
_cell.angle_beta   90.00
_cell.angle_gamma   90.00
#
_symmetry.space_group_name_H-M   'P 1'
#
loop_
_entity.id
_entity.type
_entity.pdbx_description
1 polymer ?
#
loop_
_entity_poly.entity_id
_entity_poly.type
_entity_poly.pdbx_seq_one_letter_code
_entity_poly.pdbx_strand_id
1 'polypeptide(L)'
;MQSSWHLSLLGIFILLCNTSVVLAVDTDGDGADDDLDLFPFDSSQQLDSDFDGFGDNPVGNNSDACPLEFGTSLTDALGCVDDDGDGIRNSDDKFPSDDQQWLDRDGDGFGDNLVGENGDACPDEPNEDNHGCAEVQQAAAEKLQGEAGTPVFTLAILISIVVGIILGIKLPKISDAENMWNQEDEKPFISILFGVLFLTSLIPAFALVTNTAADGVGEGEIWLDDDENSTFLAWSDLDE
;
A
#
# COMPACT_ATOMS: atom_id res chain seq x y z
N MET A 1 82.36 53.58 -24.72
CA MET A 1 81.93 53.27 -23.34
C MET A 1 80.47 52.84 -23.40
N GLN A 2 80.26 51.54 -23.65
CA GLN A 2 78.95 50.89 -23.64
C GLN A 2 78.78 50.24 -22.26
N SER A 3 77.84 50.70 -21.45
CA SER A 3 77.33 49.94 -20.30
C SER A 3 76.26 50.75 -19.54
N SER A 4 75.05 50.86 -20.07
CA SER A 4 73.92 51.34 -19.24
C SER A 4 72.53 50.93 -19.73
N TRP A 5 72.40 49.98 -20.67
CA TRP A 5 71.10 49.63 -21.26
C TRP A 5 70.62 48.19 -20.98
N HIS A 6 71.35 47.39 -20.19
CA HIS A 6 70.95 45.99 -19.92
C HIS A 6 70.21 45.77 -18.60
N LEU A 7 70.14 46.76 -17.69
CA LEU A 7 69.46 46.61 -16.40
C LEU A 7 68.00 47.07 -16.39
N SER A 8 67.52 47.76 -17.45
CA SER A 8 66.13 48.24 -17.51
C SER A 8 65.16 47.29 -18.19
N LEU A 9 65.65 46.30 -18.96
CA LEU A 9 64.79 45.29 -19.59
C LEU A 9 64.69 44.02 -18.76
N LEU A 10 65.73 43.61 -18.02
CA LEU A 10 65.63 42.51 -17.05
C LEU A 10 64.71 42.86 -15.86
N GLY A 11 64.73 44.13 -15.40
CA GLY A 11 63.85 44.59 -14.32
C GLY A 11 62.37 44.67 -14.73
N ILE A 12 62.08 44.94 -15.99
CA ILE A 12 60.71 44.95 -16.54
C ILE A 12 60.24 43.52 -16.91
N PHE A 13 61.15 42.65 -17.36
CA PHE A 13 60.85 41.24 -17.65
C PHE A 13 60.63 40.42 -16.36
N ILE A 14 61.30 40.76 -15.26
CA ILE A 14 61.05 40.16 -13.93
C ILE A 14 59.77 40.72 -13.29
N LEU A 15 59.34 41.95 -13.64
CA LEU A 15 58.07 42.52 -13.15
C LEU A 15 56.83 41.99 -13.90
N LEU A 16 57.00 41.48 -15.11
CA LEU A 16 55.94 40.80 -15.88
C LEU A 16 55.94 39.27 -15.73
N CYS A 17 56.82 38.71 -14.89
CA CYS A 17 56.81 37.26 -14.59
C CYS A 17 55.93 36.89 -13.38
N ASN A 18 55.30 37.86 -12.69
CA ASN A 18 54.54 37.61 -11.45
C ASN A 18 53.11 38.20 -11.44
N THR A 19 52.57 38.65 -12.56
CA THR A 19 51.23 39.28 -12.60
C THR A 19 50.19 38.49 -13.38
N SER A 20 50.43 37.20 -13.63
CA SER A 20 49.33 36.25 -13.76
C SER A 20 48.95 35.74 -12.37
N VAL A 21 48.58 36.64 -11.46
CA VAL A 21 47.62 36.25 -10.43
C VAL A 21 46.30 36.20 -11.18
N VAL A 22 46.04 35.07 -11.84
CA VAL A 22 44.67 34.63 -11.98
C VAL A 22 44.26 34.44 -10.53
N LEU A 23 43.51 35.41 -9.97
CA LEU A 23 42.72 35.07 -8.79
C LEU A 23 41.78 34.02 -9.33
N ALA A 24 42.06 32.77 -8.98
CA ALA A 24 41.05 31.76 -9.13
C ALA A 24 39.82 32.24 -8.38
N VAL A 25 38.69 32.19 -9.07
CA VAL A 25 37.41 32.44 -8.41
C VAL A 25 37.16 31.21 -7.56
N ASP A 26 36.80 31.44 -6.31
CA ASP A 26 36.46 30.45 -5.31
C ASP A 26 35.18 31.01 -4.68
N THR A 27 34.05 30.53 -5.19
CA THR A 27 32.74 31.15 -4.99
C THR A 27 32.18 30.82 -3.61
N ASP A 28 32.44 29.63 -3.07
CA ASP A 28 31.95 29.20 -1.76
C ASP A 28 33.03 29.22 -0.66
N GLY A 29 34.29 29.45 -1.01
CA GLY A 29 35.38 29.75 -0.09
C GLY A 29 36.00 28.52 0.57
N ASP A 30 35.87 27.34 -0.05
CA ASP A 30 36.36 26.08 0.51
C ASP A 30 37.80 25.72 0.12
N GLY A 31 38.41 26.58 -0.71
CA GLY A 31 39.79 26.46 -1.16
C GLY A 31 39.96 25.66 -2.46
N ALA A 32 38.88 25.21 -3.09
CA ALA A 32 38.86 24.78 -4.48
C ALA A 32 38.60 25.97 -5.42
N ASP A 33 39.26 25.96 -6.57
CA ASP A 33 39.02 26.97 -7.62
C ASP A 33 37.74 26.56 -8.39
N ASP A 34 36.82 27.48 -8.68
CA ASP A 34 35.54 27.23 -9.38
C ASP A 34 35.68 26.42 -10.69
N ASP A 35 36.82 26.53 -11.38
CA ASP A 35 37.10 25.82 -12.64
C ASP A 35 37.47 24.33 -12.41
N LEU A 36 37.82 23.94 -11.19
CA LEU A 36 38.24 22.61 -10.77
C LEU A 36 37.31 21.99 -9.71
N ASP A 37 36.44 22.80 -9.13
CA ASP A 37 35.42 22.40 -8.20
C ASP A 37 34.18 21.88 -8.95
N LEU A 38 33.78 20.65 -8.65
CA LEU A 38 32.56 20.06 -9.22
C LEU A 38 31.29 20.59 -8.54
N PHE A 39 31.43 21.24 -7.37
CA PHE A 39 30.35 21.88 -6.63
C PHE A 39 30.70 23.33 -6.21
N PRO A 40 30.89 24.30 -7.15
CA PRO A 40 31.37 25.67 -6.86
C PRO A 40 30.50 26.54 -5.92
N PHE A 41 29.38 26.01 -5.45
CA PHE A 41 28.43 26.71 -4.57
C PHE A 41 28.17 25.93 -3.28
N ASP A 42 28.82 24.79 -3.05
CA ASP A 42 28.71 23.98 -1.85
C ASP A 42 30.08 23.71 -1.25
N SER A 43 30.50 24.60 -0.35
CA SER A 43 31.79 24.55 0.34
C SER A 43 32.09 23.26 1.15
N SER A 44 31.15 22.32 1.18
CA SER A 44 31.32 21.02 1.81
C SER A 44 31.66 19.90 0.82
N GLN A 45 31.62 20.16 -0.49
CA GLN A 45 31.87 19.21 -1.56
C GLN A 45 32.82 19.81 -2.60
N GLN A 46 33.72 18.99 -3.16
CA GLN A 46 34.67 19.42 -4.21
C GLN A 46 34.82 18.41 -5.35
N LEU A 47 34.53 17.15 -5.06
CA LEU A 47 34.76 16.00 -5.93
C LEU A 47 33.46 15.23 -6.10
N ASP A 48 33.29 14.67 -7.28
CA ASP A 48 32.24 13.74 -7.70
C ASP A 48 32.95 12.78 -8.66
N SER A 49 33.23 11.58 -8.15
CA SER A 49 34.12 10.63 -8.80
C SER A 49 33.47 9.83 -9.93
N ASP A 50 32.14 9.71 -9.95
CA ASP A 50 31.38 8.99 -10.98
C ASP A 50 30.45 9.88 -11.83
N PHE A 51 30.40 11.17 -11.51
CA PHE A 51 29.69 12.23 -12.23
C PHE A 51 28.16 12.11 -12.16
N ASP A 52 27.62 11.64 -11.04
CA ASP A 52 26.18 11.53 -10.81
C ASP A 52 25.53 12.79 -10.20
N GLY A 53 26.36 13.74 -9.77
CA GLY A 53 25.92 14.99 -9.16
C GLY A 53 25.78 14.96 -7.64
N PHE A 54 26.22 13.89 -6.98
CA PHE A 54 26.41 13.80 -5.54
C PHE A 54 27.88 13.87 -5.18
N GLY A 55 28.21 14.53 -4.06
CA GLY A 55 29.60 14.83 -3.74
C GLY A 55 30.26 13.76 -2.88
N ASP A 56 31.52 13.43 -3.17
CA ASP A 56 32.27 12.33 -2.54
C ASP A 56 32.52 12.52 -1.02
N ASN A 57 32.39 13.75 -0.49
CA ASN A 57 32.68 14.01 0.92
C ASN A 57 31.55 13.46 1.82
N PRO A 58 31.78 12.43 2.65
CA PRO A 58 30.72 11.77 3.43
C PRO A 58 30.17 12.62 4.59
N VAL A 59 30.79 13.76 4.88
CA VAL A 59 30.30 14.73 5.87
C VAL A 59 29.80 16.02 5.24
N GLY A 60 29.80 16.10 3.91
CA GLY A 60 29.25 17.23 3.16
C GLY A 60 27.74 17.12 2.96
N ASN A 61 27.13 18.17 2.41
CA ASN A 61 25.74 18.11 1.99
C ASN A 61 25.63 17.20 0.76
N ASN A 62 24.47 16.56 0.62
CA ASN A 62 24.16 15.65 -0.50
C ASN A 62 25.32 14.69 -0.80
N SER A 63 25.93 14.14 0.26
CA SER A 63 27.07 13.26 0.13
C SER A 63 26.66 11.97 -0.56
N ASP A 64 27.45 11.56 -1.54
CA ASP A 64 27.24 10.31 -2.23
C ASP A 64 27.52 9.11 -1.31
N ALA A 65 26.55 8.20 -1.22
CA ALA A 65 26.66 6.96 -0.49
C ALA A 65 27.38 5.86 -1.31
N CYS A 66 27.47 6.03 -2.62
CA CYS A 66 28.12 5.17 -3.59
C CYS A 66 29.17 5.90 -4.48
N PRO A 67 30.26 6.51 -3.92
CA PRO A 67 31.16 7.46 -4.61
C PRO A 67 31.91 6.99 -5.86
N LEU A 68 31.73 5.75 -6.31
CA LEU A 68 32.44 5.18 -7.47
C LEU A 68 31.48 4.51 -8.44
N GLU A 69 30.18 4.62 -8.20
CA GLU A 69 29.13 3.92 -8.93
C GLU A 69 27.95 4.88 -9.15
N PHE A 70 27.92 5.46 -10.34
CA PHE A 70 26.87 6.38 -10.77
C PHE A 70 25.48 5.85 -10.43
N GLY A 71 24.69 6.66 -9.74
CA GLY A 71 23.32 6.32 -9.38
C GLY A 71 22.38 7.52 -9.35
N THR A 72 21.11 7.22 -9.07
CA THR A 72 20.03 8.22 -9.08
C THR A 72 19.13 8.16 -7.85
N SER A 73 19.42 7.29 -6.87
CA SER A 73 18.65 7.23 -5.63
C SER A 73 18.66 8.59 -4.92
N LEU A 74 17.51 8.97 -4.35
CA LEU A 74 17.25 10.28 -3.76
C LEU A 74 16.78 10.23 -2.30
N THR A 75 16.42 9.05 -1.79
CA THR A 75 15.69 8.95 -0.52
C THR A 75 16.49 8.24 0.56
N ASP A 76 17.04 7.06 0.27
CA ASP A 76 17.67 6.19 1.26
C ASP A 76 19.20 6.33 1.26
N ALA A 77 19.81 6.32 0.07
CA ALA A 77 21.25 6.45 -0.13
C ALA A 77 21.54 7.20 -1.43
N LEU A 78 21.73 8.51 -1.29
CA LEU A 78 21.99 9.42 -2.40
C LEU A 78 23.14 8.91 -3.29
N GLY A 79 22.96 9.00 -4.60
CA GLY A 79 23.97 8.63 -5.60
C GLY A 79 24.16 7.13 -5.82
N CYS A 80 23.41 6.28 -5.12
CA CYS A 80 23.44 4.84 -5.40
C CYS A 80 22.52 4.45 -6.57
N VAL A 81 22.85 3.33 -7.23
CA VAL A 81 22.09 2.79 -8.37
C VAL A 81 20.62 2.56 -8.01
N ASP A 82 19.76 3.12 -8.86
CA ASP A 82 18.30 3.08 -8.81
C ASP A 82 17.83 2.89 -10.27
N ASP A 83 17.42 1.67 -10.62
CA ASP A 83 17.20 1.23 -12.00
C ASP A 83 15.88 1.75 -12.59
N ASP A 84 14.86 1.98 -11.75
CA ASP A 84 13.53 2.44 -12.19
C ASP A 84 13.26 3.90 -11.86
N GLY A 85 14.03 4.52 -10.97
CA GLY A 85 14.03 5.95 -10.73
C GLY A 85 12.97 6.42 -9.74
N ASP A 86 12.49 5.55 -8.85
CA ASP A 86 11.57 5.94 -7.79
C ASP A 86 12.26 6.64 -6.60
N GLY A 87 13.59 6.66 -6.61
CA GLY A 87 14.44 7.31 -5.62
C GLY A 87 14.92 6.39 -4.49
N ILE A 88 14.67 5.08 -4.57
CA ILE A 88 15.19 4.06 -3.66
C ILE A 88 16.28 3.27 -4.37
N ARG A 89 17.41 3.01 -3.69
CA ARG A 89 18.48 2.22 -4.32
C ARG A 89 18.04 0.77 -4.55
N ASN A 90 18.50 0.14 -5.63
CA ASN A 90 18.18 -1.25 -6.00
C ASN A 90 18.43 -2.29 -4.89
N SER A 91 19.34 -2.02 -3.96
CA SER A 91 19.66 -2.95 -2.88
C SER A 91 18.69 -2.91 -1.69
N ASP A 92 17.94 -1.82 -1.53
CA ASP A 92 16.91 -1.66 -0.50
C ASP A 92 15.50 -1.72 -1.07
N ASP A 93 15.36 -1.54 -2.38
CA ASP A 93 14.11 -1.66 -3.13
C ASP A 93 13.65 -3.13 -3.27
N LYS A 94 12.36 -3.37 -2.98
CA LYS A 94 11.70 -4.67 -3.18
C LYS A 94 11.30 -4.96 -4.61
N PHE A 95 11.06 -3.93 -5.42
CA PHE A 95 10.74 -4.06 -6.83
C PHE A 95 11.61 -3.12 -7.70
N PRO A 96 12.93 -3.43 -7.89
CA PRO A 96 13.91 -2.59 -8.61
C PRO A 96 13.68 -2.37 -10.12
N SER A 97 12.47 -2.59 -10.59
CA SER A 97 12.06 -2.44 -11.99
C SER A 97 10.65 -1.86 -12.13
N ASP A 98 10.04 -1.44 -11.02
CA ASP A 98 8.70 -0.88 -10.94
C ASP A 98 8.74 0.41 -10.13
N ASP A 99 8.82 1.54 -10.84
CA ASP A 99 8.96 2.89 -10.28
C ASP A 99 7.79 3.35 -9.38
N GLN A 100 6.76 2.51 -9.25
CA GLN A 100 5.60 2.77 -8.41
C GLN A 100 5.64 1.95 -7.11
N GLN A 101 6.53 0.97 -6.96
CA GLN A 101 6.56 0.06 -5.81
C GLN A 101 7.99 -0.11 -5.28
N TRP A 102 8.26 0.32 -4.05
CA TRP A 102 9.58 0.14 -3.41
C TRP A 102 9.58 -0.77 -2.18
N LEU A 103 8.40 -0.98 -1.59
CA LEU A 103 8.23 -1.60 -0.28
C LEU A 103 7.20 -2.73 -0.35
N ASP A 104 7.50 -3.82 0.35
CA ASP A 104 6.63 -4.99 0.54
C ASP A 104 6.82 -5.44 1.99
N ARG A 105 5.86 -5.08 2.85
CA ARG A 105 5.97 -5.26 4.31
C ARG A 105 5.76 -6.69 4.75
N ASP A 106 4.84 -7.40 4.13
CA ASP A 106 4.47 -8.76 4.51
C ASP A 106 5.13 -9.84 3.64
N GLY A 107 5.75 -9.45 2.53
CA GLY A 107 6.55 -10.31 1.67
C GLY A 107 5.73 -11.13 0.68
N ASP A 108 4.54 -10.67 0.29
CA ASP A 108 3.64 -11.40 -0.59
C ASP A 108 3.83 -11.10 -2.09
N GLY A 109 4.72 -10.16 -2.41
CA GLY A 109 5.04 -9.78 -3.78
C GLY A 109 4.10 -8.74 -4.40
N PHE A 110 3.17 -8.16 -3.64
CA PHE A 110 2.51 -6.91 -3.96
C PHE A 110 3.17 -5.76 -3.19
N GLY A 111 3.25 -4.59 -3.83
CA GLY A 111 3.91 -3.45 -3.21
C GLY A 111 2.96 -2.62 -2.36
N ASP A 112 3.41 -2.13 -1.22
CA ASP A 112 2.61 -1.38 -0.26
C ASP A 112 2.00 -0.08 -0.81
N ASN A 113 2.54 0.46 -1.91
CA ASN A 113 2.00 1.67 -2.50
C ASN A 113 0.71 1.35 -3.26
N LEU A 114 -0.42 1.79 -2.69
CA LEU A 114 -1.75 1.64 -3.29
C LEU A 114 -1.86 2.24 -4.70
N VAL A 115 -0.99 3.18 -5.06
CA VAL A 115 -0.95 3.81 -6.38
C VAL A 115 0.11 3.10 -7.21
N GLY A 116 -0.32 2.31 -8.18
CA GLY A 116 0.58 1.64 -9.12
C GLY A 116 -0.03 0.38 -9.70
N GLU A 117 0.72 -0.30 -10.58
CA GLU A 117 0.44 -1.71 -10.83
C GLU A 117 0.87 -2.52 -9.60
N ASN A 118 0.21 -3.66 -9.34
CA ASN A 118 0.53 -4.57 -8.22
C ASN A 118 0.57 -3.94 -6.82
N GLY A 119 -0.20 -2.87 -6.57
CA GLY A 119 -0.38 -2.33 -5.23
C GLY A 119 -1.17 -3.27 -4.32
N ASP A 120 -0.68 -3.46 -3.10
CA ASP A 120 -1.27 -4.28 -2.06
C ASP A 120 -2.41 -3.52 -1.35
N ALA A 121 -3.61 -4.10 -1.38
CA ALA A 121 -4.78 -3.58 -0.71
C ALA A 121 -4.82 -3.92 0.80
N CYS A 122 -4.01 -4.87 1.26
CA CYS A 122 -3.85 -5.32 2.63
C CYS A 122 -2.36 -5.46 3.03
N PRO A 123 -1.59 -4.34 3.16
CA PRO A 123 -0.11 -4.31 3.33
C PRO A 123 0.53 -5.00 4.55
N ASP A 124 -0.25 -5.72 5.35
CA ASP A 124 0.22 -6.39 6.57
C ASP A 124 -0.24 -7.86 6.60
N GLU A 125 -0.82 -8.38 5.52
CA GLU A 125 -1.43 -9.71 5.40
C GLU A 125 -0.83 -10.48 4.21
N PRO A 126 0.07 -11.46 4.44
CA PRO A 126 0.86 -12.03 3.36
C PRO A 126 0.01 -12.92 2.43
N ASN A 127 -0.48 -12.37 1.32
CA ASN A 127 -1.29 -13.11 0.35
C ASN A 127 -0.91 -12.82 -1.12
N GLU A 128 -0.25 -13.79 -1.74
CA GLU A 128 0.16 -13.75 -3.16
C GLU A 128 -1.01 -13.66 -4.18
N ASP A 129 -2.27 -13.62 -3.75
CA ASP A 129 -3.48 -13.49 -4.56
C ASP A 129 -4.33 -12.26 -4.19
N ASN A 130 -5.21 -11.84 -5.12
CA ASN A 130 -6.25 -10.83 -4.84
C ASN A 130 -5.70 -9.47 -4.35
N HIS A 131 -4.57 -9.03 -4.93
CA HIS A 131 -3.89 -7.76 -4.60
C HIS A 131 -3.54 -7.69 -3.10
N GLY A 132 -2.87 -8.74 -2.58
CA GLY A 132 -2.42 -8.88 -1.19
C GLY A 132 -3.52 -9.07 -0.13
N CYS A 133 -4.79 -9.00 -0.50
CA CYS A 133 -5.86 -9.25 0.45
C CYS A 133 -6.30 -10.71 0.46
N ALA A 134 -6.34 -11.32 1.65
CA ALA A 134 -7.07 -12.57 1.90
C ALA A 134 -8.43 -12.53 1.18
N GLU A 135 -8.73 -13.54 0.36
CA GLU A 135 -10.09 -13.69 -0.15
C GLU A 135 -11.01 -13.70 1.07
N VAL A 136 -12.08 -12.90 1.05
CA VAL A 136 -13.17 -13.05 2.00
C VAL A 136 -13.83 -14.38 1.65
N GLN A 137 -13.16 -15.48 2.02
CA GLN A 137 -13.77 -16.76 2.26
C GLN A 137 -15.04 -16.43 3.02
N GLN A 138 -16.13 -17.07 2.63
CA GLN A 138 -17.48 -16.83 3.10
C GLN A 138 -17.68 -16.98 4.64
N ALA A 139 -16.63 -16.89 5.46
CA ALA A 139 -16.59 -16.78 6.92
C ALA A 139 -17.51 -15.68 7.48
N ALA A 140 -17.73 -14.58 6.74
CA ALA A 140 -18.75 -13.58 7.12
C ALA A 140 -20.19 -14.02 6.76
N ALA A 141 -20.36 -14.82 5.71
CA ALA A 141 -21.66 -15.39 5.34
C ALA A 141 -22.04 -16.61 6.20
N GLU A 142 -21.06 -17.36 6.70
CA GLU A 142 -21.27 -18.50 7.60
C GLU A 142 -21.60 -18.03 9.04
N LYS A 143 -21.07 -16.88 9.47
CA LYS A 143 -21.47 -16.24 10.75
C LYS A 143 -22.92 -15.73 10.78
N LEU A 144 -23.60 -15.61 9.64
CA LEU A 144 -25.04 -15.29 9.57
C LEU A 144 -25.96 -16.51 9.42
N GLN A 145 -25.41 -17.70 9.16
CA GLN A 145 -26.20 -18.94 9.00
C GLN A 145 -26.17 -19.83 10.25
N GLY A 146 -25.44 -19.44 11.29
CA GLY A 146 -25.16 -20.26 12.48
C GLY A 146 -26.34 -20.59 13.40
N GLU A 147 -27.42 -19.80 13.47
CA GLU A 147 -28.38 -20.00 14.60
C GLU A 147 -29.89 -19.98 14.29
N ALA A 148 -30.34 -19.95 13.03
CA ALA A 148 -31.80 -19.93 12.75
C ALA A 148 -32.31 -20.85 11.63
N GLY A 149 -31.44 -21.51 10.85
CA GLY A 149 -31.86 -22.16 9.60
C GLY A 149 -32.44 -23.57 9.69
N THR A 150 -32.08 -24.38 10.70
CA THR A 150 -32.26 -25.83 10.61
C THR A 150 -33.39 -26.46 11.45
N PRO A 151 -33.84 -25.93 12.60
CA PRO A 151 -34.97 -26.54 13.32
C PRO A 151 -36.35 -25.97 12.91
N VAL A 152 -36.43 -24.74 12.39
CA VAL A 152 -37.74 -24.11 12.07
C VAL A 152 -38.34 -24.68 10.80
N PHE A 153 -37.53 -24.88 9.75
CA PHE A 153 -37.98 -25.49 8.50
C PHE A 153 -38.39 -26.95 8.67
N THR A 154 -37.65 -27.71 9.47
CA THR A 154 -37.97 -29.13 9.74
C THR A 154 -39.25 -29.26 10.57
N LEU A 155 -39.47 -28.40 11.57
CA LEU A 155 -40.70 -28.40 12.37
C LEU A 155 -41.91 -27.94 11.56
N ALA A 156 -41.77 -26.92 10.71
CA ALA A 156 -42.86 -26.44 9.85
C ALA A 156 -43.32 -27.50 8.83
N ILE A 157 -42.38 -28.26 8.26
CA ILE A 157 -42.69 -29.39 7.36
C ILE A 157 -43.41 -30.50 8.14
N LEU A 158 -42.95 -30.85 9.34
CA LEU A 158 -43.61 -31.87 10.18
C LEU A 158 -45.03 -31.46 10.59
N ILE A 159 -45.23 -30.21 10.99
CA ILE A 159 -46.56 -29.68 11.33
C ILE A 159 -47.47 -29.71 10.10
N SER A 160 -46.97 -29.33 8.92
CA SER A 160 -47.75 -29.36 7.68
C SER A 160 -48.18 -30.78 7.29
N ILE A 161 -47.31 -31.78 7.49
CA ILE A 161 -47.64 -33.19 7.28
C ILE A 161 -48.72 -33.66 8.27
N VAL A 162 -48.57 -33.33 9.55
CA VAL A 162 -49.55 -33.71 10.60
C VAL A 162 -50.91 -33.06 10.35
N VAL A 163 -50.94 -31.77 10.01
CA VAL A 163 -52.18 -31.05 9.65
C VAL A 163 -52.83 -31.66 8.40
N GLY A 164 -52.03 -32.01 7.38
CA GLY A 164 -52.52 -32.69 6.19
C GLY A 164 -53.17 -34.05 6.48
N ILE A 165 -52.60 -34.83 7.40
CA ILE A 165 -53.15 -36.11 7.86
C ILE A 165 -54.47 -35.90 8.61
N ILE A 166 -54.54 -34.92 9.53
CA ILE A 166 -55.74 -34.61 10.32
C ILE A 166 -56.89 -34.14 9.42
N LEU A 167 -56.59 -33.34 8.39
CA LEU A 167 -57.56 -32.86 7.41
C LEU A 167 -57.94 -33.91 6.35
N GLY A 168 -57.39 -35.13 6.43
CA GLY A 168 -57.72 -36.23 5.51
C GLY A 168 -57.22 -36.01 4.08
N ILE A 169 -56.22 -35.15 3.89
CA ILE A 169 -55.63 -34.89 2.58
C ILE A 169 -54.87 -36.15 2.17
N LYS A 170 -55.44 -36.87 1.19
CA LYS A 170 -54.85 -38.11 0.66
C LYS A 170 -53.61 -37.74 -0.17
N LEU A 171 -52.44 -37.91 0.43
CA LEU A 171 -51.17 -37.71 -0.28
C LEU A 171 -51.11 -38.67 -1.48
N PRO A 172 -50.80 -38.19 -2.70
CA PRO A 172 -50.61 -39.06 -3.85
C PRO A 172 -49.43 -40.00 -3.61
N LYS A 173 -49.51 -41.21 -4.19
CA LYS A 173 -48.39 -42.15 -4.12
C LYS A 173 -47.24 -41.58 -4.94
N ILE A 174 -46.02 -41.74 -4.42
CA ILE A 174 -44.80 -41.19 -5.05
C ILE A 174 -44.56 -41.75 -6.47
N SER A 175 -45.12 -42.93 -6.78
CA SER A 175 -45.08 -43.56 -8.11
C SER A 175 -45.84 -42.78 -9.19
N ASP A 176 -46.74 -41.87 -8.81
CA ASP A 176 -47.62 -41.17 -9.75
C ASP A 176 -47.11 -39.73 -10.01
N ALA A 177 -46.01 -39.31 -9.34
CA ALA A 177 -45.48 -37.95 -9.36
C ALA A 177 -44.77 -37.57 -10.68
N GLU A 178 -44.28 -38.56 -11.43
CA GLU A 178 -43.53 -38.33 -12.67
C GLU A 178 -44.40 -37.75 -13.80
N ASN A 179 -45.73 -37.95 -13.73
CA ASN A 179 -46.68 -37.47 -14.74
C ASN A 179 -47.35 -36.12 -14.39
N MET A 180 -47.03 -35.53 -13.24
CA MET A 180 -47.72 -34.32 -12.73
C MET A 180 -47.20 -33.01 -13.33
N TRP A 181 -46.00 -33.01 -13.93
CA TRP A 181 -45.38 -31.80 -14.50
C TRP A 181 -45.86 -31.45 -15.92
N ASN A 182 -46.56 -32.38 -16.59
CA ASN A 182 -46.91 -32.27 -18.02
C ASN A 182 -48.43 -32.17 -18.30
N GLN A 183 -49.27 -31.87 -17.30
CA GLN A 183 -50.71 -31.67 -17.53
C GLN A 183 -51.14 -30.27 -17.09
N GLU A 184 -51.58 -29.46 -18.07
CA GLU A 184 -51.97 -28.07 -17.86
C GLU A 184 -53.39 -27.88 -17.31
N ASP A 185 -54.23 -28.92 -17.24
CA ASP A 185 -55.68 -28.70 -17.10
C ASP A 185 -56.35 -29.00 -15.75
N GLU A 186 -55.66 -29.44 -14.69
CA GLU A 186 -56.31 -29.58 -13.36
C GLU A 186 -55.39 -29.19 -12.20
N LYS A 187 -55.28 -27.88 -11.88
CA LYS A 187 -54.45 -27.38 -10.76
C LYS A 187 -55.22 -26.61 -9.68
N PRO A 188 -56.10 -27.25 -8.87
CA PRO A 188 -56.40 -26.72 -7.55
C PRO A 188 -55.25 -27.00 -6.55
N PHE A 189 -54.52 -28.12 -6.69
CA PHE A 189 -53.57 -28.57 -5.67
C PHE A 189 -52.22 -27.85 -5.66
N ILE A 190 -51.65 -27.53 -6.84
CA ILE A 190 -50.40 -26.74 -6.90
C ILE A 190 -50.65 -25.30 -6.45
N SER A 191 -51.83 -24.75 -6.73
CA SER A 191 -52.23 -23.41 -6.27
C SER A 191 -52.40 -23.31 -4.75
N ILE A 192 -52.85 -24.39 -4.08
CA ILE A 192 -52.95 -24.42 -2.61
C ILE A 192 -51.56 -24.55 -1.98
N LEU A 193 -50.67 -25.38 -2.53
CA LEU A 193 -49.31 -25.53 -2.01
C LEU A 193 -48.48 -24.25 -2.19
N PHE A 194 -48.56 -23.60 -3.36
CA PHE A 194 -47.97 -22.28 -3.58
C PHE A 194 -48.63 -21.20 -2.71
N GLY A 195 -49.96 -21.25 -2.52
CA GLY A 195 -50.68 -20.31 -1.67
C GLY A 195 -50.32 -20.39 -0.19
N VAL A 196 -50.08 -21.61 0.33
CA VAL A 196 -49.65 -21.83 1.73
C VAL A 196 -48.19 -21.37 1.92
N LEU A 197 -47.30 -21.64 0.96
CA LEU A 197 -45.92 -21.12 0.96
C LEU A 197 -45.87 -19.59 0.85
N PHE A 198 -46.75 -18.98 0.06
CA PHE A 198 -46.84 -17.53 -0.10
C PHE A 198 -47.39 -16.84 1.15
N LEU A 199 -48.36 -17.46 1.85
CA LEU A 199 -48.89 -16.95 3.12
C LEU A 199 -47.89 -17.03 4.28
N THR A 200 -46.99 -18.02 4.29
CA THR A 200 -45.89 -18.06 5.28
C THR A 200 -44.80 -17.02 5.01
N SER A 201 -44.71 -16.48 3.78
CA SER A 201 -43.79 -15.39 3.43
C SER A 201 -44.34 -13.98 3.71
N LEU A 202 -45.65 -13.87 4.02
CA LEU A 202 -46.36 -12.61 4.27
C LEU A 202 -46.54 -12.27 5.76
N ILE A 203 -45.95 -13.06 6.67
CA ILE A 203 -45.84 -12.67 8.09
C ILE A 203 -44.67 -11.68 8.18
N PRO A 204 -44.89 -10.39 8.44
CA PRO A 204 -43.79 -9.47 8.64
C PRO A 204 -42.99 -9.91 9.86
N ALA A 205 -41.67 -9.81 9.75
CA ALA A 205 -40.72 -9.95 10.84
C ALA A 205 -41.16 -9.11 12.05
N PHE A 206 -41.90 -9.73 12.97
CA PHE A 206 -42.25 -9.13 14.25
C PHE A 206 -41.92 -10.13 15.36
N ALA A 207 -40.62 -10.27 15.60
CA ALA A 207 -40.07 -10.62 16.89
C ALA A 207 -38.70 -9.93 17.00
N LEU A 208 -38.77 -8.61 17.13
CA LEU A 208 -37.67 -7.80 17.63
C LEU A 208 -37.63 -7.92 19.16
N VAL A 209 -36.40 -8.02 19.69
CA VAL A 209 -35.98 -7.87 21.09
C VAL A 209 -36.29 -9.03 22.04
N THR A 210 -35.30 -9.90 22.26
CA THR A 210 -34.79 -10.13 23.62
C THR A 210 -33.26 -10.27 23.58
N ASN A 211 -32.58 -9.26 24.12
CA ASN A 211 -31.22 -9.21 24.67
C ASN A 211 -30.30 -10.44 24.48
N THR A 212 -29.17 -10.22 23.82
CA THR A 212 -27.86 -10.59 24.35
C THR A 212 -26.93 -9.38 24.22
N ALA A 213 -26.62 -8.77 25.37
CA ALA A 213 -25.52 -7.85 25.55
C ALA A 213 -24.27 -8.66 25.96
N ALA A 214 -23.08 -8.11 25.63
CA ALA A 214 -21.71 -8.60 25.89
C ALA A 214 -21.24 -9.77 24.98
N ASP A 215 -20.15 -9.72 24.21
CA ASP A 215 -18.87 -9.01 24.39
C ASP A 215 -18.40 -8.25 23.14
N GLY A 216 -17.57 -7.24 23.39
CA GLY A 216 -17.34 -6.07 22.54
C GLY A 216 -16.39 -6.19 21.34
N VAL A 217 -16.59 -5.25 20.42
CA VAL A 217 -15.57 -4.62 19.58
C VAL A 217 -15.98 -3.15 19.49
N GLY A 218 -15.05 -2.25 19.82
CA GLY A 218 -15.29 -0.81 19.94
C GLY A 218 -15.72 -0.18 18.62
N GLU A 219 -16.63 0.80 18.73
CA GLU A 219 -16.95 1.71 17.65
C GLU A 219 -15.75 2.63 17.41
N GLY A 220 -15.13 2.52 16.24
CA GLY A 220 -14.25 3.54 15.70
C GLY A 220 -15.10 4.68 15.17
N GLU A 221 -15.29 5.71 16.00
CA GLU A 221 -15.81 7.01 15.56
C GLU A 221 -14.85 7.62 14.55
N ILE A 222 -15.39 8.07 13.42
CA ILE A 222 -14.70 8.91 12.44
C ILE A 222 -14.51 10.29 13.10
N TRP A 223 -13.28 10.62 13.47
CA TRP A 223 -12.86 11.98 13.75
C TRP A 223 -12.24 12.57 12.49
N LEU A 224 -12.93 13.55 11.89
CA LEU A 224 -12.30 14.56 11.05
C LEU A 224 -11.77 15.62 12.00
N ASP A 225 -10.48 15.54 12.34
CA ASP A 225 -9.78 16.68 12.94
C ASP A 225 -8.88 17.31 11.87
N ASP A 226 -9.40 18.42 11.32
CA ASP A 226 -8.60 19.50 10.77
C ASP A 226 -7.71 20.09 11.90
N ASP A 227 -6.51 20.47 11.49
CA ASP A 227 -5.60 21.43 12.14
C ASP A 227 -4.64 20.97 13.27
N GLU A 228 -3.37 20.94 12.86
CA GLU A 228 -2.14 21.41 13.53
C GLU A 228 -1.70 20.88 14.90
N ASN A 229 -0.44 20.40 14.88
CA ASN A 229 0.54 20.39 15.97
C ASN A 229 0.54 19.19 16.93
N SER A 230 1.08 18.06 16.46
CA SER A 230 1.42 16.91 17.31
C SER A 230 2.92 16.87 17.62
N THR A 231 3.30 17.49 18.74
CA THR A 231 4.51 17.14 19.45
C THR A 231 4.35 15.79 20.14
N PHE A 232 5.13 14.81 19.68
CA PHE A 232 5.79 13.72 20.42
C PHE A 232 5.34 13.47 21.87
N LEU A 233 4.73 12.32 22.15
CA LEU A 233 4.94 11.59 23.41
C LEU A 233 4.82 10.07 23.22
N ALA A 234 5.75 9.38 23.86
CA ALA A 234 6.15 7.99 23.67
C ALA A 234 5.33 6.97 24.48
N TRP A 235 5.48 5.72 24.05
CA TRP A 235 5.07 4.45 24.65
C TRP A 235 5.49 4.28 26.13
N SER A 236 4.58 3.74 26.96
CA SER A 236 4.91 2.73 27.98
C SER A 236 3.65 2.15 28.63
N ASP A 237 3.42 0.85 28.47
CA ASP A 237 2.67 -0.05 29.37
C ASP A 237 3.21 -1.46 28.99
N LEU A 238 4.03 -2.21 29.74
CA LEU A 238 4.05 -2.69 31.13
C LEU A 238 2.80 -3.49 31.53
N ASP A 239 2.79 -4.75 31.08
CA ASP A 239 1.89 -5.82 31.52
C ASP A 239 2.11 -6.22 32.99
N GLU A 240 0.99 -6.33 33.72
CA GLU A 240 0.75 -7.24 34.86
C GLU A 240 -0.41 -8.18 34.50
#